data_AF-A0A8B6D6N1-F1
#
_entry.id   AF-A0A8B6D6N1-F1
#
_cell.length_a   1.000
_cell.length_b   1.000
_cell.length_c   1.000
_cell.angle_alpha   90.00
_cell.angle_beta   90.00
_cell.angle_gamma   90.00
#
_symmetry.space_group_name_H-M   'P 1'
#
loop_
_entity.id
_entity.type
_entity.pdbx_description
1 polymer ?
#
loop_
_entity_poly.entity_id
_entity_poly.type
_entity_poly.pdbx_seq_one_letter_code
_entity_poly.pdbx_strand_id
1 'polypeptide(L)'
;MSRRQMTDQINRVEANSNVENRQERNIAHSTPYQIRDVNSNNWRDSMQEKSKMKPQNYDGKEDLEEYLTQFELISELNNWGYKSKSLYLAGNLTGDARGLINELNEHDRRYFDAIVNALKNRFGSIHKAEYDVIYKICN
;
A
#
# COMPACT_ATOMS: atom_id res chain seq x y z
N MET A 1 -28.87 30.79 72.05
CA MET A 1 -29.72 31.72 71.25
C MET A 1 -28.81 32.32 70.19
N SER A 2 -29.07 32.45 68.89
CA SER A 2 -30.20 32.20 68.01
C SER A 2 -29.70 32.35 66.55
N ARG A 3 -30.20 31.49 65.65
CA ARG A 3 -30.54 31.66 64.23
C ARG A 3 -29.79 32.68 63.32
N ARG A 4 -29.28 32.12 62.20
CA ARG A 4 -29.39 32.61 60.78
C ARG A 4 -28.52 33.83 60.42
N GLN A 5 -27.84 34.02 59.28
CA GLN A 5 -27.61 33.40 57.95
C GLN A 5 -26.36 34.14 57.40
N MET A 6 -25.33 33.51 56.83
CA MET A 6 -25.12 33.34 55.38
C MET A 6 -25.53 34.55 54.51
N THR A 7 -24.56 35.33 54.01
CA THR A 7 -24.44 35.86 52.62
C THR A 7 -23.39 36.98 52.49
N ASP A 8 -22.60 36.88 51.42
CA ASP A 8 -22.08 37.96 50.56
C ASP A 8 -21.10 39.00 51.12
N GLN A 9 -19.81 38.73 50.88
CA GLN A 9 -18.83 39.79 50.63
C GLN A 9 -18.67 39.97 49.12
N ILE A 10 -19.58 40.74 48.51
CA ILE A 10 -19.42 41.34 47.19
C ILE A 10 -19.73 42.84 47.34
N ASN A 11 -18.88 43.65 46.73
CA ASN A 11 -18.95 45.12 46.53
C ASN A 11 -18.25 46.00 47.57
N ARG A 12 -17.08 46.49 47.18
CA ARG A 12 -16.84 47.94 47.23
C ARG A 12 -16.52 48.43 45.81
N VAL A 13 -17.50 49.14 45.30
CA VAL A 13 -17.54 49.94 44.08
C VAL A 13 -16.69 51.19 44.28
N GLU A 14 -16.33 51.82 43.15
CA GLU A 14 -16.14 53.28 42.92
C GLU A 14 -14.75 53.61 42.34
N ALA A 15 -14.59 54.33 41.23
CA ALA A 15 -15.55 54.93 40.31
C ALA A 15 -14.81 55.48 39.07
N ASN A 16 -15.59 55.71 38.00
CA ASN A 16 -15.42 56.75 36.96
C ASN A 16 -14.32 56.56 35.90
N SER A 17 -14.52 56.80 34.59
CA SER A 17 -15.60 57.47 33.86
C SER A 17 -15.44 57.21 32.35
N ASN A 18 -16.54 56.97 31.64
CA ASN A 18 -16.63 56.97 30.17
C ASN A 18 -16.36 58.36 29.60
N VAL A 19 -15.49 58.48 28.58
CA VAL A 19 -15.57 59.52 27.54
C VAL A 19 -15.13 58.94 26.18
N GLU A 20 -16.16 58.66 25.37
CA GLU A 20 -16.31 58.94 23.93
C GLU A 20 -15.32 58.43 22.86
N ASN A 21 -15.94 57.74 21.89
CA ASN A 21 -15.51 57.44 20.53
C ASN A 21 -14.84 58.63 19.81
N ARG A 22 -13.68 58.36 19.19
CA ARG A 22 -13.26 59.07 17.98
C ARG A 22 -12.63 58.08 16.99
N GLN A 23 -13.19 58.08 15.79
CA GLN A 23 -12.91 57.17 14.68
C GLN A 23 -11.46 57.24 14.18
N GLU A 24 -10.98 56.04 13.83
CA GLU A 24 -10.09 55.70 12.69
C GLU A 24 -8.80 56.51 12.52
N ARG A 25 -7.66 55.91 12.91
CA ARG A 25 -6.43 55.86 12.07
C ARG A 25 -5.66 54.56 12.29
N ASN A 26 -5.46 53.88 11.17
CA ASN A 26 -4.63 52.71 10.93
C ASN A 26 -3.36 52.64 11.80
N ILE A 27 -3.08 51.44 12.33
CA ILE A 27 -1.87 50.63 12.08
C ILE A 27 -2.09 49.29 12.80
N ALA A 28 -2.51 48.27 12.03
CA ALA A 28 -2.49 46.89 12.50
C ALA A 28 -1.04 46.39 12.49
N HIS A 29 -0.29 46.65 13.57
CA HIS A 29 0.99 45.98 13.79
C HIS A 29 0.75 44.59 14.37
N SER A 30 0.58 43.68 13.41
CA SER A 30 1.07 42.31 13.43
C SER A 30 2.14 42.03 14.50
N THR A 31 1.82 41.19 15.46
CA THR A 31 2.75 40.12 15.85
C THR A 31 2.10 38.81 15.43
N PRO A 32 2.42 38.29 14.24
CA PRO A 32 1.95 36.97 13.84
C PRO A 32 2.54 35.99 14.82
N TYR A 33 1.65 35.22 15.46
CA TYR A 33 1.98 33.94 16.05
C TYR A 33 2.90 33.23 15.05
N GLN A 34 4.18 33.06 15.42
CA GLN A 34 5.19 32.49 14.53
C GLN A 34 4.68 31.10 14.12
N ILE A 35 4.21 31.02 12.88
CA ILE A 35 4.02 29.76 12.18
C ILE A 35 5.39 29.10 12.25
N ARG A 36 5.53 28.07 13.08
CA ARG A 36 6.71 27.21 13.04
C ARG A 36 6.84 26.78 11.59
N ASP A 37 7.96 27.11 10.96
CA ASP A 37 8.29 26.72 9.60
C ASP A 37 8.06 25.22 9.47
N VAL A 38 6.90 24.84 8.92
CA VAL A 38 6.68 23.50 8.42
C VAL A 38 7.60 23.43 7.22
N ASN A 39 8.80 22.89 7.45
CA ASN A 39 9.80 22.57 6.45
C ASN A 39 9.10 22.02 5.19
N SER A 40 8.94 22.89 4.19
CA SER A 40 8.16 22.66 2.98
C SER A 40 8.95 21.80 1.98
N ASN A 41 9.52 20.70 2.45
CA ASN A 41 10.22 19.72 1.62
C ASN A 41 9.50 18.37 1.54
N ASN A 42 8.35 18.22 2.22
CA ASN A 42 7.64 16.93 2.26
C ASN A 42 6.59 16.72 1.15
N TRP A 43 6.57 17.59 0.13
CA TRP A 43 5.64 17.49 -1.01
C TRP A 43 6.31 16.90 -2.27
N ARG A 44 7.64 16.74 -2.27
CA ARG A 44 8.38 16.07 -3.37
C ARG A 44 8.41 14.55 -3.21
N ASP A 45 8.25 14.04 -1.99
CA ASP A 45 8.17 12.59 -1.73
C ASP A 45 6.79 11.99 -2.09
N SER A 46 5.78 12.84 -2.30
CA SER A 46 4.40 12.41 -2.58
C SER A 46 4.17 11.97 -4.04
N MET A 47 5.18 11.97 -4.91
CA MET A 47 4.94 11.78 -6.35
C MET A 47 5.95 10.89 -7.07
N GLN A 48 6.38 9.80 -6.43
CA GLN A 48 6.83 8.60 -7.14
C GLN A 48 6.27 7.35 -6.45
N GLU A 49 4.94 7.26 -6.36
CA GLU A 49 4.28 5.95 -6.38
C GLU A 49 4.76 5.25 -7.66
N LYS A 50 5.84 4.47 -7.58
CA LYS A 50 6.30 3.62 -8.70
C LYS A 50 5.09 2.77 -9.07
N SER A 51 4.51 3.01 -10.24
CA SER A 51 3.45 2.18 -10.78
C SER A 51 3.97 0.74 -10.86
N LYS A 52 3.51 -0.10 -9.94
CA LYS A 52 3.92 -1.51 -9.89
C LYS A 52 3.24 -2.23 -11.04
N MET A 53 4.03 -2.79 -11.95
CA MET A 53 3.50 -3.57 -13.07
C MET A 53 2.80 -4.81 -12.50
N LYS A 54 1.62 -5.17 -13.02
CA LYS A 54 0.91 -6.37 -12.59
C LYS A 54 1.13 -7.50 -13.61
N PRO A 55 1.40 -8.73 -13.14
CA PRO A 55 1.45 -9.89 -14.02
C PRO A 55 0.08 -10.17 -14.61
N GLN A 56 0.07 -10.88 -15.74
CA GLN A 56 -1.16 -11.38 -16.34
C GLN A 56 -1.75 -12.51 -15.49
N ASN A 57 -3.05 -12.74 -15.67
CA ASN A 57 -3.70 -13.92 -15.14
C ASN A 57 -3.35 -15.15 -15.98
N TYR A 58 -3.18 -16.30 -15.33
CA TYR A 58 -2.90 -17.57 -16.02
C TYR A 58 -4.03 -18.56 -15.78
N ASP A 59 -4.67 -19.01 -16.86
CA ASP A 59 -5.78 -19.97 -16.80
C ASP A 59 -5.37 -21.41 -17.13
N GLY A 60 -4.12 -21.62 -17.60
CA GLY A 60 -3.60 -22.92 -18.02
C GLY A 60 -3.56 -23.16 -19.53
N LYS A 61 -3.97 -22.21 -20.37
CA LYS A 61 -4.01 -22.38 -21.84
C LYS A 61 -2.80 -21.82 -22.59
N GLU A 62 -2.14 -20.82 -22.01
CA GLU A 62 -0.92 -20.23 -22.56
C GLU A 62 0.30 -21.10 -22.22
N ASP A 63 1.41 -20.90 -22.92
CA ASP A 63 2.66 -21.57 -22.59
C ASP A 63 3.11 -21.19 -21.17
N LEU A 64 3.37 -22.22 -20.36
CA LEU A 64 3.70 -22.03 -18.97
C LEU A 64 5.07 -21.38 -18.78
N GLU A 65 6.06 -21.71 -19.61
CA GLU A 65 7.43 -21.20 -19.44
C GLU A 65 7.52 -19.72 -19.87
N GLU A 66 6.82 -19.33 -20.94
CA GLU A 66 6.66 -17.93 -21.35
C GLU A 66 5.97 -17.10 -20.26
N TYR A 67 4.87 -17.62 -19.70
CA TYR A 67 4.17 -16.98 -18.59
C TYR A 67 5.08 -16.79 -17.37
N LEU A 68 5.78 -17.86 -16.96
CA LEU A 68 6.69 -17.79 -15.81
C LEU A 68 7.82 -16.79 -16.06
N THR A 69 8.41 -16.78 -17.25
CA THR A 69 9.46 -15.82 -17.63
C THR A 69 8.98 -14.38 -17.46
N GLN A 70 7.80 -14.04 -17.99
CA GLN A 70 7.23 -12.70 -17.82
C GLN A 70 6.98 -12.38 -16.34
N PHE A 71 6.42 -13.34 -15.60
CA PHE A 71 6.13 -13.18 -14.17
C PHE A 71 7.41 -12.88 -13.36
N GLU A 72 8.53 -13.56 -13.66
CA GLU A 72 9.81 -13.33 -12.99
C GLU A 72 10.33 -11.92 -13.22
N LEU A 73 10.32 -11.44 -14.47
CA LEU A 73 10.73 -10.07 -14.82
C LEU A 73 9.90 -9.02 -14.08
N ILE A 74 8.59 -9.23 -13.98
CA ILE A 74 7.69 -8.33 -13.22
C ILE A 74 8.00 -8.38 -11.73
N SER A 75 8.30 -9.57 -11.19
CA SER A 75 8.66 -9.74 -9.78
C SER A 75 9.96 -9.01 -9.43
N GLU A 76 10.95 -9.05 -10.31
CA GLU A 76 12.21 -8.33 -10.18
C GLU A 76 12.00 -6.81 -10.27
N LEU A 77 11.25 -6.36 -11.28
CA LEU A 77 10.91 -4.94 -11.48
C LEU A 77 10.22 -4.36 -10.24
N ASN A 78 9.33 -5.14 -9.62
CA ASN A 78 8.60 -4.74 -8.43
C ASN A 78 9.34 -5.00 -7.10
N ASN A 79 10.55 -5.56 -7.13
CA ASN A 79 11.33 -5.98 -5.96
C ASN A 79 10.53 -6.89 -5.01
N TRP A 80 9.83 -7.88 -5.55
CA TRP A 80 9.09 -8.83 -4.74
C TRP A 80 10.02 -9.84 -4.07
N GLY A 81 9.98 -9.88 -2.74
CA GLY A 81 10.57 -10.97 -1.98
C GLY A 81 9.85 -12.30 -2.27
N TYR A 82 10.54 -13.41 -2.00
CA TYR A 82 10.08 -14.77 -2.33
C TYR A 82 8.65 -15.09 -1.87
N LYS A 83 8.27 -14.70 -0.64
CA LYS A 83 6.91 -14.88 -0.13
C LYS A 83 5.86 -14.09 -0.94
N SER A 84 6.14 -12.82 -1.24
CA SER A 84 5.23 -12.00 -2.04
C SER A 84 5.11 -12.55 -3.46
N LYS A 85 6.24 -12.96 -4.07
CA LYS A 85 6.28 -13.62 -5.38
C LYS A 85 5.35 -14.84 -5.43
N SER A 86 5.41 -15.70 -4.41
CA SER A 86 4.51 -16.85 -4.28
C SER A 86 3.02 -16.46 -4.18
N LEU A 87 2.69 -15.48 -3.32
CA LEU A 87 1.30 -15.03 -3.15
C LEU A 87 0.74 -14.37 -4.42
N TYR A 88 1.56 -13.57 -5.12
CA TYR A 88 1.16 -12.98 -6.39
C TYR A 88 0.99 -14.04 -7.48
N LEU A 89 1.83 -15.07 -7.53
CA LEU A 89 1.66 -16.16 -8.48
C LEU A 89 0.32 -16.86 -8.22
N ALA A 90 0.09 -17.32 -6.99
CA ALA A 90 -1.15 -17.97 -6.60
C ALA A 90 -2.39 -17.10 -6.88
N GLY A 91 -2.32 -15.80 -6.58
CA GLY A 91 -3.42 -14.86 -6.78
C GLY A 91 -3.74 -14.53 -8.24
N ASN A 92 -2.81 -14.77 -9.16
CA ASN A 92 -3.04 -14.56 -10.59
C ASN A 92 -3.48 -15.83 -11.33
N LEU A 93 -3.53 -16.99 -10.66
CA LEU A 93 -4.09 -18.20 -11.25
C LEU A 93 -5.62 -18.11 -11.34
N THR A 94 -6.16 -18.42 -12.51
CA THR A 94 -7.59 -18.42 -12.81
C THR A 94 -7.98 -19.74 -13.47
N GLY A 95 -9.27 -19.91 -13.80
CA GLY A 95 -9.74 -21.10 -14.53
C GLY A 95 -9.28 -22.42 -13.91
N ASP A 96 -8.72 -23.30 -14.75
CA ASP A 96 -8.24 -24.62 -14.37
C ASP A 96 -6.96 -24.55 -13.52
N ALA A 97 -6.11 -23.55 -13.77
CA ALA A 97 -4.90 -23.32 -12.96
C ALA A 97 -5.22 -22.93 -11.51
N ARG A 98 -6.35 -22.25 -11.26
CA ARG A 98 -6.81 -21.98 -9.89
C ARG A 98 -7.19 -23.25 -9.14
N GLY A 99 -7.72 -24.26 -9.83
CA GLY A 99 -8.09 -25.55 -9.25
C GLY A 99 -6.90 -26.25 -8.57
N LEU A 100 -5.71 -26.12 -9.18
CA LEU A 100 -4.45 -26.66 -8.65
C LEU A 100 -4.08 -26.10 -7.27
N ILE A 101 -4.40 -24.85 -6.97
CA ILE A 101 -4.13 -24.27 -5.64
C ILE A 101 -4.90 -25.00 -4.54
N ASN A 102 -6.10 -25.51 -4.84
CA ASN A 102 -6.89 -26.29 -3.87
C ASN A 102 -6.26 -27.65 -3.57
N GLU A 103 -5.50 -28.21 -4.51
CA GLU A 103 -4.80 -29.50 -4.38
C GLU A 103 -3.54 -29.37 -3.51
N LEU A 104 -2.93 -28.17 -3.45
CA LEU A 104 -1.80 -27.88 -2.57
C LEU A 104 -2.26 -27.68 -1.12
N ASN A 105 -1.45 -28.16 -0.17
CA ASN A 105 -1.66 -27.86 1.26
C ASN A 105 -1.33 -26.38 1.57
N GLU A 106 -1.78 -25.88 2.73
CA GLU A 106 -1.61 -24.46 3.09
C GLU A 106 -0.15 -24.01 3.17
N HIS A 107 0.75 -24.92 3.50
CA HIS A 107 2.18 -24.64 3.57
C HIS A 107 2.71 -24.38 2.16
N ASP A 108 2.47 -25.32 1.24
CA ASP A 108 2.97 -25.30 -0.14
C ASP A 108 2.43 -24.12 -0.97
N ARG A 109 1.21 -23.66 -0.67
CA ARG A 109 0.64 -22.43 -1.27
C ARG A 109 1.45 -21.16 -0.99
N ARG A 110 2.40 -21.20 -0.05
CA ARG A 110 3.28 -20.07 0.30
C ARG A 110 4.72 -20.23 -0.22
N TYR A 111 5.02 -21.33 -0.91
CA TYR A 111 6.32 -21.58 -1.52
C TYR A 111 6.20 -21.46 -3.03
N PHE A 112 7.02 -20.58 -3.61
CA PHE A 112 7.00 -20.32 -5.05
C PHE A 112 7.30 -21.61 -5.83
N ASP A 113 8.33 -22.35 -5.43
CA ASP A 113 8.76 -23.57 -6.13
C ASP A 113 7.70 -24.67 -6.08
N ALA A 114 6.95 -24.78 -4.99
CA ALA A 114 5.88 -25.77 -4.88
C ALA A 114 4.73 -25.48 -5.87
N ILE A 115 4.34 -24.21 -6.01
CA ILE A 115 3.34 -23.79 -6.99
C ILE A 115 3.85 -24.02 -8.41
N VAL A 116 5.09 -23.62 -8.71
CA VAL A 116 5.70 -23.80 -10.03
C VAL A 116 5.79 -25.28 -10.40
N ASN A 117 6.25 -26.15 -9.50
CA ASN A 117 6.34 -27.59 -9.76
C ASN A 117 4.97 -28.20 -10.04
N ALA A 118 3.95 -27.81 -9.27
CA ALA A 118 2.60 -28.25 -9.50
C ALA A 118 2.08 -27.78 -10.88
N LEU A 119 2.30 -26.51 -11.24
CA LEU A 119 1.95 -25.99 -12.56
C LEU A 119 2.66 -26.76 -13.68
N LYS A 120 3.96 -27.04 -13.55
CA LYS A 120 4.73 -27.82 -14.54
C LYS A 120 4.20 -29.25 -14.67
N ASN A 121 3.79 -29.88 -13.58
CA ASN A 121 3.19 -31.22 -13.61
C ASN A 121 1.85 -31.23 -14.36
N ARG A 122 1.05 -30.16 -14.27
CA ARG A 122 -0.28 -30.08 -14.89
C ARG A 122 -0.28 -29.52 -16.31
N PHE A 123 0.55 -28.50 -16.58
CA PHE A 123 0.53 -27.71 -17.82
C PHE A 123 1.88 -27.72 -18.58
N GLY A 124 2.98 -28.15 -17.94
CA GLY A 124 4.34 -28.11 -18.53
C GLY A 124 4.62 -29.15 -19.63
N SER A 125 3.69 -30.07 -19.88
CA SER A 125 3.79 -31.09 -20.94
C SER A 125 3.21 -30.63 -22.28
N ILE A 126 2.57 -29.46 -22.36
CA ILE A 126 1.90 -29.00 -23.59
C ILE A 126 2.93 -28.65 -24.70
N HIS A 127 4.17 -28.29 -24.36
CA HIS A 127 5.23 -27.96 -25.35
C HIS A 127 6.52 -28.79 -25.24
N LYS A 128 6.61 -29.73 -24.30
CA LYS A 128 7.82 -30.57 -24.12
C LYS A 128 8.01 -31.65 -25.19
N ALA A 129 6.99 -31.92 -26.01
CA ALA A 129 7.10 -32.92 -27.08
C ALA A 129 7.95 -32.47 -28.27
N GLU A 130 8.19 -31.16 -28.45
CA GLU A 130 8.89 -30.64 -29.65
C GLU A 130 10.38 -30.36 -29.41
N TYR A 131 10.78 -30.02 -28.17
CA TYR A 131 12.17 -29.72 -27.85
C TYR A 131 13.05 -30.95 -27.53
N ASP A 132 12.46 -32.08 -27.09
CA ASP A 132 13.23 -33.28 -26.73
C ASP A 132 13.77 -34.03 -27.97
N VAL A 133 13.22 -33.75 -29.16
CA VAL A 133 13.68 -34.34 -30.42
C VAL A 133 14.87 -33.57 -31.01
N ILE A 134 14.91 -32.25 -30.82
CA ILE A 134 15.94 -31.38 -31.40
C ILE A 134 17.29 -31.54 -30.67
N TYR A 135 17.29 -31.73 -29.35
CA TYR A 135 18.52 -31.90 -28.57
C TYR A 135 19.16 -33.30 -28.65
N LYS A 136 18.45 -34.30 -29.18
CA LYS A 136 18.98 -35.68 -29.35
C LYS A 136 19.65 -35.94 -30.70
N ILE A 137 19.51 -35.04 -31.68
CA ILE A 137 20.10 -35.20 -33.02
C ILE A 137 21.48 -34.52 -33.12
N CYS A 138 21.85 -33.68 -32.14
CA CYS A 138 23.11 -32.93 -32.16
C CYS A 138 24.16 -33.37 -31.12
N ASN A 139 24.14 -34.63 -30.65
CA ASN A 139 25.19 -35.18 -29.78
C ASN A 139 25.64 -36.56 -30.27
#